data_AF-A0A101VVA5-F1
#
_entry.id   AF-A0A101VVA5-F1
#
_cell.length_a   1.000
_cell.length_b   1.000
_cell.length_c   1.000
_cell.angle_alpha   90.00
_cell.angle_beta   90.00
_cell.angle_gamma   90.00
#
_symmetry.space_group_name_H-M   'P 1'
#
loop_
_entity.id
_entity.type
_entity.pdbx_description
1 polymer ?
#
loop_
_entity_poly.entity_id
_entity_poly.type
_entity_poly.pdbx_seq_one_letter_code
_entity_poly.pdbx_strand_id
1 'polypeptide(L)'
;MVCIHQYASQDKKVFSQIGLTFAVISASVLLIDYFVQLSVIQPSLLNGETDGIPILTQFNPHGLFIALEDLGYFMMSIAFLSIAPVFSGKNKVEKAIRWIFIINFILTMGSFILISAIYGIFREYRFEVAAISFDWLALIISGILLSIVFRRAIKS
;
A
#
# COMPACT_ATOMS: atom_id res chain seq x y z
N MET A 1 -8.75 -1.81 -8.14
CA MET A 1 -8.04 -1.28 -9.32
C MET A 1 -8.78 -1.49 -10.64
N VAL A 2 -9.19 -2.71 -11.02
CA VAL A 2 -9.87 -2.96 -12.32
C VAL A 2 -11.15 -2.12 -12.52
N CYS A 3 -12.03 -2.02 -11.50
CA CYS A 3 -13.22 -1.16 -11.60
C CYS A 3 -12.88 0.31 -11.83
N ILE A 4 -11.80 0.81 -11.22
CA ILE A 4 -11.31 2.18 -11.41
C ILE A 4 -10.80 2.36 -12.86
N HIS A 5 -10.13 1.35 -13.42
CA HIS A 5 -9.70 1.37 -14.82
C HIS A 5 -10.89 1.42 -15.79
N GLN A 6 -11.94 0.64 -15.55
CA GLN A 6 -13.14 0.66 -16.38
C GLN A 6 -13.92 1.97 -16.25
N TYR A 7 -13.90 2.59 -15.06
CA TYR A 7 -14.50 3.90 -14.82
C TYR A 7 -13.70 5.06 -15.45
N ALA A 8 -12.39 4.90 -15.65
CA ALA A 8 -11.52 5.97 -16.13
C ALA A 8 -11.85 6.41 -17.57
N SER A 9 -11.83 7.72 -17.80
CA SER A 9 -11.88 8.29 -19.15
C SER A 9 -10.66 7.86 -19.97
N GLN A 10 -10.79 7.82 -21.30
CA GLN A 10 -9.77 7.24 -22.20
C GLN A 10 -8.38 7.89 -22.03
N ASP A 11 -8.34 9.20 -21.84
CA ASP A 11 -7.13 9.99 -21.58
C ASP A 11 -6.41 9.62 -20.27
N LYS A 12 -7.12 8.98 -19.32
CA LYS A 12 -6.60 8.65 -17.99
C LYS A 12 -6.37 7.17 -17.76
N LYS A 13 -6.65 6.32 -18.75
CA LYS A 13 -6.47 4.87 -18.62
C LYS A 13 -5.02 4.45 -18.40
N VAL A 14 -4.07 5.20 -18.93
CA VAL A 14 -2.64 5.00 -18.66
C VAL A 14 -2.34 5.10 -17.17
N PHE A 15 -2.86 6.11 -16.48
CA PHE A 15 -2.66 6.29 -15.04
C PHE A 15 -3.26 5.15 -14.22
N SER A 16 -4.45 4.66 -14.59
CA SER A 16 -5.06 3.52 -13.90
C SER A 16 -4.35 2.19 -14.18
N GLN A 17 -3.74 2.01 -15.36
CA GLN A 17 -2.90 0.86 -15.66
C GLN A 17 -1.60 0.88 -14.85
N ILE A 18 -0.93 2.03 -14.77
CA ILE A 18 0.27 2.21 -13.93
C ILE A 18 -0.08 1.89 -12.46
N GLY A 19 -1.19 2.44 -11.96
CA GLY A 19 -1.66 2.16 -10.61
C GLY A 19 -1.98 0.68 -10.38
N LEU A 20 -2.59 0.00 -11.36
CA LEU A 20 -2.82 -1.44 -11.29
C LEU A 20 -1.51 -2.23 -11.21
N THR A 21 -0.50 -1.88 -12.00
CA THR A 21 0.81 -2.54 -11.97
C THR A 21 1.46 -2.45 -10.60
N PHE A 22 1.53 -1.25 -10.02
CA PHE A 22 2.08 -1.08 -8.67
C PHE A 22 1.25 -1.78 -7.60
N ALA A 23 -0.08 -1.81 -7.74
CA ALA A 23 -0.94 -2.55 -6.82
C ALA A 23 -0.68 -4.06 -6.88
N VAL A 24 -0.43 -4.61 -8.06
CA VAL A 24 -0.08 -6.04 -8.22
C VAL A 24 1.27 -6.33 -7.58
N ILE A 25 2.28 -5.45 -7.77
CA ILE A 25 3.59 -5.60 -7.13
C ILE A 25 3.43 -5.59 -5.60
N SER A 26 2.77 -4.57 -5.06
CA SER A 26 2.49 -4.44 -3.63
C SER A 26 1.78 -5.69 -3.06
N ALA A 27 0.68 -6.09 -3.70
CA ALA A 27 -0.09 -7.25 -3.27
C ALA A 27 0.74 -8.54 -3.33
N SER A 28 1.59 -8.72 -4.35
CA SER A 28 2.45 -9.90 -4.47
C SER A 28 3.52 -9.95 -3.37
N VAL A 29 4.17 -8.81 -3.10
CA VAL A 29 5.18 -8.70 -2.04
C VAL A 29 4.56 -9.03 -0.68
N LEU A 30 3.48 -8.33 -0.31
CA LEU A 30 2.82 -8.54 0.98
C LEU A 30 2.21 -9.95 1.09
N LEU A 31 1.63 -10.48 0.02
CA LEU A 31 1.11 -11.85 0.03
C LEU A 31 2.22 -12.86 0.35
N ILE A 32 3.36 -12.77 -0.33
CA ILE A 32 4.51 -13.65 -0.08
C ILE A 32 4.98 -13.49 1.37
N ASP A 33 5.12 -12.26 1.84
CA ASP A 33 5.67 -11.94 3.14
C ASP A 33 4.83 -12.53 4.30
N TYR A 34 3.53 -12.26 4.29
CA TYR A 34 2.60 -12.81 5.28
C TYR A 34 2.42 -14.33 5.12
N PHE A 35 2.46 -14.86 3.89
CA PHE A 35 2.37 -16.31 3.68
C PHE A 35 3.58 -17.05 4.25
N VAL A 36 4.79 -16.46 4.16
CA VAL A 36 6.00 -17.00 4.81
C VAL A 36 5.87 -17.00 6.33
N GLN A 37 5.32 -15.93 6.95
CA GLN A 37 5.10 -15.92 8.40
C GLN A 37 4.20 -17.07 8.85
N LEU A 38 3.11 -17.31 8.12
CA LEU A 38 2.14 -18.34 8.47
C LEU A 38 2.63 -19.76 8.15
N SER A 39 3.30 -19.94 7.00
CA SER A 39 3.58 -21.28 6.46
C SER A 39 4.98 -21.78 6.77
N VAL A 40 5.92 -20.90 7.12
CA VAL A 40 7.31 -21.26 7.41
C VAL A 40 7.64 -20.94 8.87
N ILE A 41 7.44 -19.70 9.30
CA ILE A 41 7.90 -19.27 10.64
C ILE A 41 7.12 -19.95 11.76
N GLN A 42 5.79 -19.97 11.69
CA GLN A 42 4.98 -20.62 12.73
C GLN A 42 5.28 -22.12 12.89
N PRO A 43 5.29 -22.95 11.83
CA PRO A 43 5.63 -24.37 11.97
C PRO A 43 7.06 -24.62 12.47
N SER A 44 8.05 -23.89 11.95
CA SER A 44 9.45 -24.09 12.36
C SER A 44 9.67 -23.75 13.84
N LEU A 45 9.00 -22.72 14.37
CA LEU A 45 9.02 -22.43 15.82
C LEU A 45 8.42 -23.57 16.65
N LEU A 46 7.31 -24.17 16.20
CA LEU A 46 6.66 -25.29 16.90
C LEU A 46 7.51 -26.56 16.87
N ASN A 47 8.30 -26.77 15.82
CA ASN A 47 9.21 -27.90 15.68
C ASN A 47 10.60 -27.67 16.28
N GLY A 48 10.88 -26.47 16.81
CA GLY A 48 12.19 -26.10 17.35
C GLY A 48 13.29 -25.88 16.30
N GLU A 49 12.90 -25.67 15.03
CA GLU A 49 13.79 -25.41 13.90
C GLU A 49 14.16 -23.92 13.85
N THR A 50 15.18 -23.49 14.60
CA THR A 50 15.50 -22.06 14.75
C THR A 50 16.44 -21.49 13.69
N ASP A 51 17.08 -22.34 12.90
CA ASP A 51 18.06 -21.91 11.90
C ASP A 51 17.41 -21.09 10.80
N GLY A 52 17.96 -19.90 10.52
CA GLY A 52 17.43 -18.99 9.50
C GLY A 52 16.13 -18.26 9.86
N ILE A 53 15.43 -18.64 10.94
CA ILE A 53 14.25 -17.88 11.42
C ILE A 53 14.55 -16.40 11.69
N PRO A 54 15.69 -16.01 12.33
CA PRO A 54 15.90 -14.62 12.69
C PRO A 54 15.85 -13.65 11.51
N ILE A 55 16.29 -14.03 10.31
CA ILE A 55 16.24 -13.12 9.15
C ILE A 55 14.83 -13.03 8.54
N LEU A 56 13.99 -14.05 8.72
CA LEU A 56 12.67 -14.13 8.10
C LEU A 56 11.54 -13.70 9.02
N THR A 57 11.74 -13.69 10.34
CA THR A 57 10.68 -13.35 11.31
C THR A 57 10.34 -11.86 11.33
N GLN A 58 9.06 -11.55 11.55
CA GLN A 58 8.57 -10.19 11.80
C GLN A 58 9.15 -9.56 13.08
N PHE A 59 9.71 -10.36 14.00
CA PHE A 59 10.26 -9.85 15.26
C PHE A 59 11.70 -9.36 15.16
N ASN A 60 12.32 -9.42 13.97
CA ASN A 60 13.65 -8.85 13.75
C ASN A 60 13.54 -7.50 13.03
N PRO A 61 13.90 -6.38 13.68
CA PRO A 61 13.88 -5.05 13.07
C PRO A 61 14.80 -4.89 11.85
N HIS A 62 15.78 -5.79 11.70
CA HIS A 62 16.69 -5.87 10.55
C HIS A 62 16.40 -7.09 9.66
N GLY A 63 15.23 -7.70 9.84
CA GLY A 63 14.77 -8.86 9.08
C GLY A 63 14.33 -8.50 7.67
N LEU A 64 14.28 -9.51 6.82
CA LEU A 64 13.73 -9.44 5.47
C LEU A 64 12.25 -9.05 5.49
N PHE A 65 11.49 -9.49 6.50
CA PHE A 65 10.06 -9.18 6.66
C PHE A 65 9.80 -7.67 6.66
N ILE A 66 10.43 -6.94 7.59
CA ILE A 66 10.30 -5.47 7.71
C ILE A 66 10.69 -4.77 6.40
N ALA A 67 11.75 -5.26 5.72
CA ALA A 67 12.18 -4.70 4.44
C ALA A 67 11.16 -4.94 3.30
N LEU A 68 10.49 -6.10 3.28
CA LEU A 68 9.45 -6.42 2.32
C LEU A 68 8.16 -5.66 2.62
N GLU A 69 7.79 -5.46 3.88
CA GLU A 69 6.66 -4.60 4.25
C GLU A 69 6.89 -3.14 3.85
N ASP A 70 8.06 -2.58 4.17
CA ASP A 70 8.50 -1.26 3.72
C ASP A 70 8.27 -1.10 2.20
N LEU A 71 8.73 -2.09 1.42
CA LEU A 71 8.57 -2.09 -0.04
C LEU A 71 7.10 -2.23 -0.46
N GLY A 72 6.38 -3.18 0.14
CA GLY A 72 5.00 -3.51 -0.22
C GLY A 72 4.05 -2.34 -0.03
N TYR A 73 4.10 -1.69 1.14
CA TYR A 73 3.26 -0.51 1.43
C TYR A 73 3.72 0.71 0.64
N PHE A 74 5.04 0.92 0.47
CA PHE A 74 5.51 2.00 -0.40
C PHE A 74 5.02 1.86 -1.85
N MET A 75 5.04 0.64 -2.41
CA MET A 75 4.45 0.36 -3.73
C MET A 75 2.93 0.61 -3.76
N MET A 76 2.21 0.30 -2.67
CA MET A 76 0.77 0.59 -2.59
C MET A 76 0.50 2.09 -2.62
N SER A 77 1.30 2.87 -1.90
CA SER A 77 1.21 4.33 -1.87
C SER A 77 1.45 4.95 -3.25
N ILE A 78 2.41 4.42 -4.02
CA ILE A 78 2.61 4.80 -5.44
C ILE A 78 1.41 4.42 -6.30
N ALA A 79 0.81 3.24 -6.06
CA ALA A 79 -0.39 2.82 -6.77
C ALA A 79 -1.55 3.80 -6.55
N PHE A 80 -1.76 4.25 -5.30
CA PHE A 80 -2.75 5.28 -4.95
C PHE A 80 -2.47 6.61 -5.64
N LEU A 81 -1.25 7.12 -5.58
CA LEU A 81 -0.88 8.34 -6.29
C LEU A 81 -1.17 8.23 -7.80
N SER A 82 -0.82 7.08 -8.39
CA SER A 82 -0.98 6.83 -9.82
C SER A 82 -2.44 6.88 -10.27
N ILE A 83 -3.38 6.42 -9.43
CA ILE A 83 -4.82 6.48 -9.77
C ILE A 83 -5.49 7.82 -9.41
N ALA A 84 -4.83 8.70 -8.65
CA ALA A 84 -5.40 9.98 -8.24
C ALA A 84 -5.91 10.85 -9.41
N PRO A 85 -5.23 10.94 -10.57
CA PRO A 85 -5.71 11.70 -11.73
C PRO A 85 -7.05 11.21 -12.30
N VAL A 86 -7.40 9.92 -12.12
CA VAL A 86 -8.67 9.35 -12.59
C VAL A 86 -9.85 10.12 -12.01
N PHE A 87 -9.75 10.54 -10.75
CA PHE A 87 -10.80 11.23 -9.99
C PHE A 87 -10.75 12.76 -10.12
N SER A 88 -10.48 13.28 -11.34
CA SER A 88 -10.41 14.72 -11.59
C SER A 88 -11.74 15.38 -11.97
N GLY A 89 -12.88 14.70 -11.80
CA GLY A 89 -14.21 15.24 -12.11
C GLY A 89 -14.65 16.39 -11.20
N LYS A 90 -15.76 17.05 -11.59
CA LYS A 90 -16.35 18.18 -10.83
C LYS A 90 -17.06 17.74 -9.53
N ASN A 91 -17.23 16.44 -9.31
CA ASN A 91 -17.92 15.88 -8.15
C ASN A 91 -17.06 15.99 -6.87
N LYS A 92 -17.69 16.44 -5.77
CA LYS A 92 -17.01 16.59 -4.46
C LYS A 92 -16.43 15.26 -3.95
N VAL A 93 -17.09 14.14 -4.22
CA VAL A 93 -16.66 12.81 -3.75
C VAL A 93 -15.39 12.36 -4.45
N GLU A 94 -15.31 12.51 -5.78
CA GLU A 94 -14.11 12.20 -6.56
C GLU A 94 -12.93 13.08 -6.15
N LYS A 95 -13.18 14.39 -5.95
CA LYS A 95 -12.15 15.31 -5.47
C LYS A 95 -11.62 14.90 -4.09
N ALA A 96 -12.47 14.40 -3.19
CA ALA A 96 -12.04 13.87 -1.90
C ALA A 96 -11.16 12.62 -2.06
N ILE A 97 -11.57 11.65 -2.88
CA ILE A 97 -10.78 10.44 -3.18
C ILE A 97 -9.39 10.81 -3.72
N ARG A 98 -9.35 11.74 -4.69
CA ARG A 98 -8.10 12.24 -5.27
C ARG A 98 -7.15 12.77 -4.20
N TRP A 99 -7.64 13.63 -3.31
CA TRP A 99 -6.81 14.22 -2.26
C TRP A 99 -6.38 13.21 -1.21
N ILE A 100 -7.24 12.25 -0.85
CA ILE A 100 -6.86 11.14 0.05
C ILE A 100 -5.65 10.40 -0.51
N PHE A 101 -5.67 10.03 -1.79
CA PHE A 101 -4.55 9.31 -2.41
C PHE A 101 -3.28 10.15 -2.53
N ILE A 102 -3.39 11.45 -2.86
CA ILE A 102 -2.23 12.35 -2.92
C ILE A 102 -1.63 12.56 -1.53
N ILE A 103 -2.47 12.83 -0.52
CA ILE A 103 -2.03 13.04 0.87
C ILE A 103 -1.39 11.77 1.41
N ASN A 104 -1.96 10.59 1.12
CA ASN A 104 -1.37 9.31 1.51
C ASN A 104 0.08 9.16 1.01
N PHE A 105 0.31 9.45 -0.27
CA PHE A 105 1.65 9.40 -0.84
C PHE A 105 2.60 10.42 -0.22
N ILE A 106 2.15 11.65 -0.01
CA ILE A 106 2.96 12.69 0.63
C ILE A 106 3.33 12.29 2.06
N LEU A 107 2.39 11.74 2.83
CA LEU A 107 2.65 11.26 4.19
C LEU A 107 3.62 10.08 4.19
N THR A 108 3.41 9.10 3.31
CA THR A 108 4.29 7.91 3.21
C THR A 108 5.72 8.32 2.82
N MET A 109 5.86 9.08 1.73
CA MET A 109 7.17 9.57 1.26
C MET A 109 7.82 10.51 2.27
N GLY A 110 7.05 11.41 2.88
CA GLY A 110 7.52 12.32 3.92
C GLY A 110 8.03 11.58 5.16
N SER A 111 7.30 10.56 5.63
CA SER A 111 7.72 9.68 6.71
C SER A 111 8.98 8.89 6.34
N PHE A 112 9.06 8.35 5.12
CA PHE A 112 10.27 7.66 4.66
C PHE A 112 11.49 8.57 4.75
N ILE A 113 11.41 9.79 4.20
CA ILE A 113 12.51 10.77 4.20
C ILE A 113 12.86 11.19 5.63
N LEU A 114 11.86 11.59 6.42
CA LEU A 114 12.08 12.12 7.78
C LEU A 114 12.68 11.06 8.71
N ILE A 115 12.12 9.86 8.71
CA ILE A 115 12.59 8.76 9.57
C ILE A 115 13.99 8.32 9.12
N SER A 116 14.24 8.23 7.81
CA SER A 116 15.58 7.90 7.31
C SER A 116 16.61 9.00 7.61
N ALA A 117 16.21 10.28 7.62
CA ALA A 117 17.10 11.38 7.97
C ALA A 117 17.46 11.42 9.46
N ILE A 118 16.50 11.10 10.35
CA ILE A 118 16.70 11.15 11.81
C ILE A 118 17.41 9.88 12.31
N TYR A 119 17.01 8.71 11.82
CA TYR A 119 17.44 7.41 12.36
C TYR A 119 18.43 6.66 11.45
N GLY A 120 18.65 7.14 10.23
CA GLY A 120 19.57 6.52 9.29
C GLY A 120 19.21 5.07 9.00
N ILE A 121 20.17 4.17 9.22
CA ILE A 121 20.03 2.72 9.02
C ILE A 121 19.16 2.07 10.12
N PHE A 122 19.02 2.71 11.28
CA PHE A 122 18.23 2.23 12.42
C PHE A 122 16.76 2.65 12.33
N ARG A 123 16.20 2.60 11.11
CA ARG A 123 14.80 2.93 10.85
C ARG A 123 13.84 1.94 11.52
N GLU A 124 14.27 0.68 11.62
CA GLU A 124 13.50 -0.43 12.23
C GLU A 124 12.05 -0.44 11.69
N TYR A 125 11.08 -0.79 12.52
CA TYR A 125 9.65 -0.87 12.17
C TYR A 125 8.96 0.52 12.08
N ARG A 126 9.67 1.63 12.30
CA ARG A 126 9.02 2.95 12.47
C ARG A 126 8.38 3.46 11.18
N PHE A 127 9.07 3.26 10.06
CA PHE A 127 8.53 3.66 8.76
C PHE A 127 7.43 2.70 8.31
N GLU A 128 7.65 1.40 8.44
CA GLU A 128 6.65 0.36 8.21
C GLU A 128 5.31 0.70 8.90
N VAL A 129 5.31 0.89 10.22
CA VAL A 129 4.08 1.23 10.98
C VAL A 129 3.42 2.50 10.48
N ALA A 130 4.19 3.53 10.11
CA ALA A 130 3.65 4.76 9.56
C ALA A 130 3.00 4.51 8.19
N ALA A 131 3.70 3.81 7.29
CA ALA A 131 3.22 3.48 5.95
C ALA A 131 1.93 2.66 6.02
N ILE A 132 1.92 1.57 6.80
CA ILE A 132 0.74 0.72 7.06
C ILE A 132 -0.44 1.57 7.52
N SER A 133 -0.23 2.43 8.52
CA SER A 133 -1.29 3.24 9.11
C SER A 133 -1.94 4.18 8.10
N PHE A 134 -1.14 4.86 7.28
CA PHE A 134 -1.66 5.77 6.25
C PHE A 134 -2.41 5.00 5.17
N ASP A 135 -1.79 3.95 4.68
CA ASP A 135 -2.28 3.14 3.59
C ASP A 135 -3.61 2.45 3.92
N TRP A 136 -3.74 1.86 5.11
CA TRP A 136 -4.99 1.28 5.57
C TRP A 136 -6.08 2.33 5.75
N LEU A 137 -5.76 3.49 6.32
CA LEU A 137 -6.71 4.58 6.48
C LEU A 137 -7.20 5.08 5.12
N ALA A 138 -6.29 5.29 4.17
CA ALA A 138 -6.61 5.69 2.81
C ALA A 138 -7.49 4.64 2.12
N LEU A 139 -7.18 3.35 2.25
CA LEU A 139 -7.92 2.25 1.65
C LEU A 139 -9.34 2.14 2.22
N ILE A 140 -9.52 2.23 3.53
CA ILE A 140 -10.83 2.17 4.19
C ILE A 140 -11.72 3.35 3.74
N ILE A 141 -11.21 4.58 3.86
CA ILE A 141 -11.99 5.77 3.53
C ILE A 141 -12.29 5.81 2.03
N SER A 142 -11.29 5.57 1.18
CA SER A 142 -11.49 5.57 -0.27
C SER A 142 -12.40 4.44 -0.73
N GLY A 143 -12.37 3.26 -0.11
CA GLY A 143 -13.28 2.15 -0.40
C GLY A 143 -14.75 2.53 -0.22
N ILE A 144 -15.08 3.21 0.89
CA ILE A 144 -16.42 3.74 1.15
C ILE A 144 -16.81 4.77 0.08
N LEU A 145 -15.93 5.73 -0.22
CA LEU A 145 -16.22 6.77 -1.20
C LEU A 145 -16.36 6.23 -2.63
N LEU A 146 -15.54 5.24 -3.00
CA LEU A 146 -15.60 4.55 -4.30
C LEU A 146 -16.93 3.81 -4.47
N SER A 147 -17.47 3.21 -3.41
CA SER A 147 -18.79 2.58 -3.47
C SER A 147 -19.88 3.58 -3.87
N ILE A 148 -19.80 4.82 -3.36
CA ILE A 148 -20.73 5.90 -3.69
C ILE A 148 -20.55 6.35 -5.15
N VAL A 149 -19.30 6.49 -5.61
CA VAL A 149 -18.99 6.88 -7.00
C VAL A 149 -19.53 5.85 -7.99
N PHE A 150 -19.23 4.56 -7.78
CA PHE A 150 -19.69 3.51 -8.70
C PHE A 150 -21.20 3.34 -8.68
N ARG A 151 -21.86 3.47 -7.51
CA ARG A 151 -23.33 3.41 -7.44
C ARG A 151 -23.99 4.56 -8.20
N ARG A 152 -23.38 5.75 -8.25
CA ARG A 152 -23.89 6.87 -9.04
C ARG A 152 -23.68 6.64 -10.54
N ALA A 153 -22.53 6.09 -10.92
CA ALA A 153 -22.21 5.79 -12.32
C ALA A 153 -23.11 4.71 -12.95
N ILE A 154 -23.60 3.75 -12.16
CA ILE A 154 -24.55 2.73 -12.65
C ILE A 154 -25.95 3.30 -12.89
N LYS A 155 -26.31 4.39 -12.19
CA LYS A 155 -27.64 5.02 -12.26
C LYS A 155 -27.77 6.10 -13.34
N SER A 156 -26.65 6.54 -13.92
CA SER A 156 -26.58 7.54 -15.00
C SER A 156 -26.58 6.85 -16.35
#